data_AF-A0A820RDJ4-F1
#
_entry.id   AF-A0A820RDJ4-F1
#
_cell.length_a   1.000
_cell.length_b   1.000
_cell.length_c   1.000
_cell.angle_alpha   90.00
_cell.angle_beta   90.00
_cell.angle_gamma   90.00
#
_symmetry.space_group_name_H-M   'P 1'
#
loop_
_entity.id
_entity.type
_entity.pdbx_description
1 polymer ?
#
loop_
_entity_poly.entity_id
_entity_poly.type
_entity_poly.pdbx_seq_one_letter_code
_entity_poly.pdbx_strand_id
1 'polypeptide(L)'
;MQGFSCLAVIVSTLLVVSSIDARLHRVKLHHFESAHDQLFKVGSHQSIAFARKYQLDGPVPESLTNYLDAQYYGDIGIGSPAQPFR
;
A
#
# COMPACT_ATOMS: atom_id res chain seq x y z
N MET A 1 -22.77 -15.08 -49.13
CA MET A 1 -22.06 -13.89 -48.59
C MET A 1 -22.08 -13.78 -47.06
N GLN A 2 -22.79 -14.63 -46.30
CA GLN A 2 -22.83 -14.57 -44.83
C GLN A 2 -21.55 -15.09 -44.13
N GLY A 3 -20.82 -16.04 -44.72
CA GLY A 3 -19.62 -16.63 -44.10
C GLY A 3 -18.44 -15.66 -43.93
N PHE A 4 -18.22 -14.76 -44.89
CA PHE A 4 -17.14 -13.77 -44.82
C PHE A 4 -17.38 -12.68 -43.76
N SER A 5 -18.64 -12.34 -43.50
CA SER A 5 -19.01 -11.35 -42.47
C SER A 5 -18.75 -11.89 -41.05
N CYS A 6 -19.06 -13.17 -40.82
CA CYS A 6 -18.78 -13.82 -39.53
C CYS A 6 -17.28 -13.92 -39.23
N LEU A 7 -16.48 -14.25 -40.25
CA LEU A 7 -15.03 -14.36 -40.14
C LEU A 7 -14.38 -13.01 -39.82
N ALA A 8 -14.87 -11.92 -40.42
CA ALA A 8 -14.40 -10.56 -40.12
C ALA A 8 -14.72 -10.14 -38.67
N VAL A 9 -15.91 -10.49 -38.16
CA VAL A 9 -16.30 -10.21 -36.76
C VAL A 9 -15.42 -10.98 -35.78
N ILE A 10 -15.15 -12.26 -36.04
CA ILE A 10 -14.29 -13.10 -35.19
C ILE A 10 -12.85 -12.56 -35.16
N VAL A 11 -12.30 -12.14 -36.30
CA VAL A 11 -10.95 -11.57 -36.36
C VAL A 11 -10.88 -10.24 -35.61
N SER A 12 -11.93 -9.40 -35.74
CA SER A 12 -12.01 -8.13 -35.02
C SER A 12 -12.08 -8.31 -33.52
N THR A 13 -12.85 -9.29 -33.01
CA THR A 13 -12.92 -9.55 -31.57
C THR A 13 -11.62 -10.14 -31.04
N LEU A 14 -10.95 -11.00 -31.81
CA LEU A 14 -9.64 -11.55 -31.43
C LEU A 14 -8.58 -10.46 -31.25
N LEU A 15 -8.52 -9.51 -32.20
CA LEU A 15 -7.59 -8.37 -32.16
C LEU A 15 -7.78 -7.48 -30.92
N VAL A 16 -9.04 -7.22 -30.55
CA VAL A 16 -9.36 -6.41 -29.37
C VAL A 16 -8.92 -7.12 -28.08
N VAL A 17 -9.15 -8.43 -27.98
CA VAL A 17 -8.75 -9.22 -26.80
C VAL A 17 -7.24 -9.29 -26.65
N SER A 18 -6.48 -9.40 -27.75
CA SER A 18 -5.01 -9.40 -27.71
C SER A 18 -4.39 -8.07 -27.28
N SER A 19 -5.16 -6.97 -27.32
CA SER A 19 -4.69 -5.63 -26.96
C SER A 19 -4.78 -5.34 -25.46
N ILE A 20 -5.39 -6.23 -24.67
CA ILE A 20 -5.56 -6.05 -23.23
C ILE A 20 -4.27 -6.48 -22.52
N ASP A 21 -3.45 -5.50 -22.13
CA ASP A 21 -2.29 -5.74 -21.27
C ASP A 21 -2.75 -5.83 -19.80
N ALA A 22 -3.05 -7.04 -19.35
CA ALA A 22 -3.38 -7.33 -17.95
C ALA A 22 -2.09 -7.44 -17.10
N ARG A 23 -1.34 -6.33 -17.00
CA ARG A 23 -0.10 -6.31 -16.22
C ARG A 23 -0.39 -6.15 -14.74
N LEU A 24 -0.01 -7.15 -13.94
CA LEU A 24 -0.13 -7.09 -12.49
C LEU A 24 0.82 -6.02 -11.92
N HIS A 25 0.25 -4.97 -11.31
CA HIS A 25 1.03 -3.98 -10.58
C HIS A 25 1.37 -4.52 -9.19
N ARG A 26 2.66 -4.76 -8.93
CA ARG A 26 3.15 -5.32 -7.67
C ARG A 26 4.06 -4.32 -6.96
N VAL A 27 3.73 -4.02 -5.71
CA VAL A 27 4.59 -3.25 -4.80
C VAL A 27 5.41 -4.23 -3.96
N LYS A 28 6.74 -4.09 -3.97
CA LYS A 28 7.62 -4.90 -3.14
C LYS A 28 7.58 -4.35 -1.71
N LEU A 29 7.37 -5.24 -0.75
CA LEU A 29 7.43 -4.90 0.67
C LEU A 29 8.82 -5.16 1.22
N HIS A 30 9.33 -4.21 2.00
CA HIS A 30 10.62 -4.24 2.67
C HIS A 30 10.41 -4.35 4.17
N HIS A 31 11.04 -5.37 4.79
CA HIS A 31 11.01 -5.53 6.24
C HIS A 31 11.87 -4.46 6.91
N PHE A 32 11.40 -3.91 8.03
CA PHE A 32 12.12 -2.98 8.88
C PHE A 32 11.84 -3.26 10.37
N GLU A 33 12.68 -2.70 11.24
CA GLU A 33 12.48 -2.82 12.68
C GLU A 33 11.32 -1.92 13.14
N SER A 34 10.38 -2.49 13.89
CA SER A 34 9.21 -1.76 14.37
C SER A 34 9.61 -0.64 15.34
N ALA A 35 8.82 0.44 15.39
CA ALA A 35 9.08 1.53 16.34
C ALA A 35 8.98 1.04 17.79
N HIS A 36 8.12 0.05 18.06
CA HIS A 36 8.04 -0.63 19.35
C HIS A 36 9.38 -1.25 19.74
N ASP A 37 10.00 -2.04 18.85
CA ASP A 37 11.25 -2.74 19.14
C ASP A 37 12.41 -1.76 19.33
N GLN A 38 12.46 -0.68 18.53
CA GLN A 38 13.44 0.39 18.69
C GLN A 38 13.29 1.09 20.05
N LEU A 39 12.05 1.43 20.44
CA LEU A 39 11.76 2.05 21.74
C LEU A 39 12.09 1.13 22.91
N PHE A 40 11.86 -0.18 22.75
CA PHE A 40 12.21 -1.19 23.74
C PHE A 40 13.73 -1.31 23.88
N LYS A 41 14.48 -1.33 22.77
CA LYS A 41 15.95 -1.37 22.78
C LYS A 41 16.59 -0.18 23.48
N VAL A 42 16.01 1.01 23.35
CA VAL A 42 16.51 2.24 24.00
C VAL A 42 16.16 2.28 25.50
N GLY A 43 15.37 1.32 26.00
CA GLY A 43 14.98 1.26 27.41
C GLY A 43 13.96 2.31 27.80
N SER A 44 13.17 2.81 26.84
CA SER A 44 12.11 3.76 27.15
C SER A 44 11.04 3.08 28.01
N HIS A 45 10.66 3.72 29.13
CA HIS A 45 9.52 3.27 29.95
C HIS A 45 8.22 3.52 29.17
N GLN A 46 7.87 2.55 28.33
CA GLN A 46 6.71 2.59 27.44
C GLN A 46 5.42 2.98 28.18
N SER A 47 5.25 2.52 29.43
CA SER A 47 4.09 2.83 30.28
C SER A 47 3.86 4.32 30.51
N ILE A 48 4.92 5.14 30.59
CA ILE A 48 4.81 6.59 30.83
C ILE A 48 4.45 7.33 29.54
N ALA A 49 5.00 6.90 28.39
CA ALA A 49 4.73 7.51 27.09
C ALA A 49 3.29 7.28 26.64
N PHE A 50 2.76 6.08 26.85
CA PHE A 50 1.36 5.77 26.57
C PHE A 50 0.42 6.51 27.53
N ALA A 51 0.73 6.58 28.82
CA ALA A 51 -0.09 7.29 29.80
C ALA A 51 -0.32 8.77 29.42
N ARG A 52 0.70 9.46 28.88
CA ARG A 52 0.55 10.83 28.36
C ARG A 52 -0.30 10.93 27.10
N LYS A 53 -0.20 9.96 26.18
CA LYS A 53 -1.00 9.91 24.95
C LYS A 53 -2.50 9.82 25.25
N TYR A 54 -2.86 9.14 26.34
CA TYR A 54 -4.24 8.96 26.79
C TYR A 54 -4.68 9.98 27.86
N GLN A 55 -3.84 10.96 28.21
CA GLN A 55 -4.19 12.13 29.06
C GLN A 55 -4.66 13.30 28.17
N LEU A 56 -5.69 13.08 27.37
CA LEU A 56 -6.32 14.12 26.56
C LEU A 56 -7.74 14.35 27.08
N ASP A 57 -8.01 15.55 27.57
CA ASP A 57 -9.32 15.96 28.08
C ASP A 57 -10.32 16.05 26.92
N GLY A 58 -11.07 14.97 26.67
CA GLY A 58 -12.18 14.93 25.74
C GLY A 58 -12.27 13.65 24.91
N PRO A 59 -13.40 13.42 24.19
CA PRO A 59 -13.54 12.28 23.29
C PRO A 59 -12.62 12.47 22.08
N VAL A 60 -11.44 11.84 22.13
CA VAL A 60 -10.51 11.80 21.01
C VAL A 60 -10.90 10.63 20.11
N PRO A 61 -11.06 10.82 18.79
CA PRO A 61 -11.22 9.71 17.88
C PRO A 61 -9.99 8.81 17.98
N GLU A 62 -10.17 7.61 18.52
CA GLU A 62 -9.09 6.63 18.60
C GLU A 62 -8.74 6.18 17.18
N SER A 63 -7.55 6.58 16.70
CA SER A 63 -7.00 5.99 15.49
C SER A 63 -6.76 4.50 15.76
N LEU A 64 -7.60 3.64 15.17
CA LEU A 64 -7.53 2.18 15.36
C LEU A 64 -6.23 1.56 14.84
N THR A 65 -5.45 2.29 14.02
CA THR A 65 -4.18 1.81 13.49
C THR A 65 -3.03 2.43 14.26
N ASN A 66 -2.52 1.68 15.24
CA ASN A 66 -1.23 1.95 15.85
C ASN A 66 -0.12 1.37 14.95
N TYR A 67 0.75 2.23 14.42
CA TYR A 67 1.88 1.81 13.57
C TYR A 67 3.13 1.41 14.36
N LEU A 68 3.08 1.38 15.70
CA LEU A 68 4.25 1.02 16.50
C LEU A 68 4.78 -0.37 16.17
N ASP A 69 3.90 -1.29 15.79
CA ASP A 69 4.25 -2.67 15.42
C ASP A 69 4.31 -2.90 13.89
N ALA A 70 4.30 -1.82 13.10
CA ALA A 70 4.49 -1.94 11.65
C ALA A 70 5.91 -2.45 11.35
N GLN A 71 6.01 -3.47 10.49
CA GLN A 71 7.28 -4.13 10.17
C GLN A 71 7.59 -4.16 8.66
N TYR A 72 6.66 -3.74 7.81
CA TYR A 72 6.84 -3.73 6.35
C TYR A 72 6.38 -2.40 5.75
N TYR A 73 7.16 -1.87 4.81
CA TYR A 73 6.81 -0.70 4.00
C TYR A 73 7.01 -0.99 2.51
N GLY A 74 6.40 -0.19 1.64
CA GLY A 74 6.58 -0.27 0.19
C GLY A 74 6.92 1.09 -0.39
N ASP A 75 7.85 1.14 -1.33
CA ASP A 75 8.27 2.40 -1.93
C ASP A 75 7.20 2.97 -2.88
N ILE A 76 6.94 4.27 -2.78
CA ILE A 76 6.06 5.00 -3.71
C ILE A 76 6.75 6.25 -4.24
N GLY A 77 6.35 6.69 -5.43
CA GLY A 77 6.81 7.95 -6.05
C GLY A 77 5.68 8.97 -6.13
N ILE A 78 5.89 10.19 -5.63
CA ILE A 78 4.89 11.28 -5.71
C ILE A 78 5.47 12.46 -6.51
N GLY A 79 4.66 13.03 -7.41
CA GLY A 79 5.01 14.24 -8.18
C GLY A 79 5.60 13.98 -9.56
N SER A 80 6.02 15.06 -10.23
CA SER A 80 6.68 15.06 -11.54
C SER A 80 7.81 16.09 -11.54
N PRO A 81 9.09 15.69 -11.44
CA PRO A 81 9.58 14.30 -11.39
C PRO A 81 9.15 13.56 -10.12
N ALA A 82 9.08 12.23 -10.20
CA ALA A 82 8.65 11.39 -9.07
C ALA A 82 9.69 11.43 -7.93
N GLN A 83 9.24 11.83 -6.74
CA GLN A 83 10.04 11.81 -5.52
C GLN A 83 9.76 10.51 -4.73
N PRO A 84 10.78 9.72 -4.36
CA PRO A 84 10.59 8.46 -3.66
C PRO A 84 10.26 8.67 -2.17
N PHE A 85 9.29 7.92 -1.66
CA PHE A 85 8.91 7.83 -0.25
C PHE A 85 8.91 6.36 0.19
N ARG A 86 9.24 6.14 1.46
CA ARG A 86 9.26 4.85 2.15
C ARG A 86 8.17 4.83 3.21
#